data_AF-A0A2V8DAT7-F1
#
_entry.id   AF-A0A2V8DAT7-F1
#
_cell.length_a   1.000
_cell.length_b   1.000
_cell.length_c   1.000
_cell.angle_alpha   90.00
_cell.angle_beta   90.00
_cell.angle_gamma   90.00
#
_symmetry.space_group_name_H-M   'P 1'
#
loop_
_entity.id
_entity.type
_entity.pdbx_description
1 polymer ?
#
loop_
_entity_poly.entity_id
_entity_poly.type
_entity_poly.pdbx_seq_one_letter_code
_entity_poly.pdbx_strand_id
1 'polypeptide(L)'
;MSLEPRDKAPFICTVPLILAAALVIATPTWAQTSATPSGETPGYPSTGPLSGYMDFHFNKEAHQDGAIDFHRFVLLLSHSFSPRIRFVGELELEHAFVEGLEVGGELELEQAYVDFLLTRELNFRAGMLLAPVGIINERHEPPVYHGVERPFVDTVIIPTTWFDAGAGIHGELRHGFRYRA
;
A
#
# COMPACT_ATOMS: atom_id res chain seq x y z
N MET A 1 51.54 2.80 58.64
CA MET A 1 50.90 4.15 58.70
C MET A 1 50.02 4.23 57.45
N SER A 2 48.84 3.59 57.45
CA SER A 2 47.54 4.18 57.85
C SER A 2 47.33 5.53 57.16
N LEU A 3 46.36 5.75 56.26
CA LEU A 3 44.93 5.52 56.41
C LEU A 3 44.19 5.41 55.05
N GLU A 4 43.26 4.45 55.00
CA GLU A 4 41.89 4.41 54.42
C GLU A 4 41.46 5.16 53.12
N PRO A 5 40.56 4.56 52.30
CA PRO A 5 40.02 5.14 51.08
C PRO A 5 38.78 5.99 51.37
N ARG A 6 38.55 7.06 50.57
CA ARG A 6 37.27 7.78 50.56
C ARG A 6 36.38 7.31 49.42
N ASP A 7 35.39 6.55 49.86
CA ASP A 7 34.13 6.24 49.21
C ASP A 7 33.31 7.48 48.79
N LYS A 8 32.57 7.30 47.69
CA LYS A 8 31.19 7.79 47.39
C LYS A 8 30.97 9.27 47.01
N ALA A 9 30.64 9.49 45.73
CA ALA A 9 29.26 9.71 45.28
C ALA A 9 29.19 9.80 43.74
N PRO A 10 28.16 9.23 43.08
CA PRO A 10 27.97 9.38 41.64
C PRO A 10 27.42 10.77 41.32
N PHE A 11 28.06 11.47 40.38
CA PHE A 11 27.43 12.62 39.73
C PHE A 11 26.29 12.12 38.84
N ILE A 12 25.09 12.14 39.41
CA ILE A 12 23.84 12.02 38.67
C ILE A 12 23.68 13.33 37.90
N CYS A 13 24.01 13.31 36.61
CA CYS A 13 23.59 14.35 35.68
C CYS A 13 22.14 14.06 35.30
N THR A 14 21.21 14.66 36.06
CA THR A 14 19.77 14.62 35.78
C THR A 14 19.51 15.42 34.50
N VAL A 15 19.35 14.76 33.37
CA VAL A 15 18.73 15.37 32.18
C VAL A 15 17.24 15.54 32.52
N PRO A 16 16.65 16.75 32.42
CA PRO A 16 15.22 16.90 32.62
C PRO A 16 14.50 16.22 31.46
N LEU A 17 13.85 15.09 31.78
CA LEU A 17 12.82 14.48 30.95
C LEU A 17 11.62 15.43 30.91
N ILE A 18 11.58 16.30 29.90
CA ILE A 18 10.36 17.04 29.57
C ILE A 18 9.43 16.03 28.90
N LEU A 19 8.57 15.42 29.71
CA LEU A 19 7.44 14.63 29.27
C LEU A 19 6.43 15.59 28.62
N ALA A 20 6.56 15.81 27.31
CA ALA A 20 5.53 16.46 26.52
C ALA A 20 4.38 15.47 26.32
N ALA A 21 3.41 15.47 27.24
CA ALA A 21 2.11 14.88 27.00
C ALA A 21 1.43 15.71 25.90
N ALA A 22 1.51 15.24 24.65
CA ALA A 22 0.71 15.76 23.57
C ALA A 22 -0.75 15.38 23.82
N LEU A 23 -1.49 16.32 24.39
CA LEU A 23 -2.94 16.32 24.44
C LEU A 23 -3.46 16.28 22.99
N VAL A 24 -4.01 15.14 22.58
CA VAL A 24 -4.79 15.00 21.34
C VAL A 24 -6.06 15.83 21.52
N ILE A 25 -6.00 17.09 21.10
CA ILE A 25 -7.22 17.85 20.81
C ILE A 25 -7.72 17.30 19.49
N ALA A 26 -8.79 16.50 19.54
CA ALA A 26 -9.55 16.12 18.37
C ALA A 26 -10.10 17.40 17.72
N THR A 27 -9.38 17.95 16.75
CA THR A 27 -9.94 18.95 15.86
C THR A 27 -10.82 18.22 14.85
N PRO A 28 -12.07 18.65 14.63
CA PRO A 28 -12.94 18.01 13.66
C PRO A 28 -12.24 18.07 12.29
N THR A 29 -12.10 16.89 11.68
CA THR A 29 -11.69 16.72 10.29
C THR A 29 -12.48 17.70 9.46
N TRP A 30 -11.79 18.71 8.92
CA TRP A 30 -12.33 19.44 7.79
C TRP A 30 -12.44 18.40 6.69
N ALA A 31 -13.67 17.96 6.41
CA ALA A 31 -13.96 17.26 5.19
C ALA A 31 -13.45 18.16 4.05
N GLN A 32 -12.31 17.80 3.47
CA GLN A 32 -11.96 18.26 2.15
C GLN A 32 -13.00 17.62 1.23
N THR A 33 -14.15 18.29 1.10
CA THR A 33 -14.99 18.14 -0.07
C THR A 33 -14.10 18.58 -1.23
N SER A 34 -13.42 17.63 -1.86
CA SER A 34 -12.96 17.81 -3.22
C SER A 34 -14.21 18.21 -3.99
N ALA A 35 -14.32 19.48 -4.35
CA ALA A 35 -15.39 19.94 -5.23
C ALA A 35 -15.28 19.09 -6.50
N THR A 36 -16.23 18.17 -6.69
CA THR A 36 -16.42 17.50 -7.98
C THR A 36 -16.60 18.62 -9.00
N PRO A 37 -15.68 18.81 -9.97
CA PRO A 37 -15.93 19.76 -11.03
C PRO A 37 -17.20 19.29 -11.74
N SER A 38 -18.24 20.10 -11.65
CA SER A 38 -19.50 19.84 -12.31
C SER A 38 -19.30 19.92 -13.82
N GLY A 39 -19.41 18.78 -14.50
CA GLY A 39 -19.88 18.74 -15.89
C GLY A 39 -18.88 19.06 -17.01
N GLU A 40 -17.57 19.11 -16.78
CA GLU A 40 -16.62 19.06 -17.89
C GLU A 40 -16.37 17.59 -18.28
N THR A 41 -16.67 17.24 -19.53
CA THR A 41 -16.17 15.99 -20.10
C THR A 41 -14.64 16.09 -20.06
N PRO A 42 -13.91 15.17 -19.41
CA PRO A 42 -12.46 15.21 -19.42
C PRO A 42 -11.96 15.30 -20.87
N GLY A 43 -11.17 16.33 -21.18
CA GLY A 43 -10.48 16.39 -22.47
C GLY A 43 -9.54 15.21 -22.56
N TYR A 44 -9.65 14.40 -23.61
CA TYR A 44 -8.74 13.28 -23.84
C TYR A 44 -7.60 13.73 -24.76
N PRO A 45 -6.35 13.28 -24.51
CA PRO A 45 -5.92 12.36 -23.45
C PRO A 45 -5.88 13.03 -22.06
N SER A 46 -6.11 12.24 -21.01
CA SER A 46 -6.13 12.73 -19.62
C SER A 46 -5.37 11.76 -18.71
N THR A 47 -4.36 12.27 -18.01
CA THR A 47 -3.70 11.53 -16.93
C THR A 47 -4.42 11.85 -15.62
N GLY A 48 -4.81 10.80 -14.90
CA GLY A 48 -5.34 10.95 -13.55
C GLY A 48 -4.29 11.51 -12.59
N PRO A 49 -4.69 11.92 -11.37
CA PRO A 49 -3.71 12.27 -10.34
C PRO A 49 -2.80 11.07 -10.07
N LEU A 50 -1.51 11.33 -9.84
CA LEU A 50 -0.63 10.34 -9.25
C LEU A 50 -1.11 10.09 -7.81
N SER A 51 -1.38 8.84 -7.49
CA SER A 51 -1.85 8.40 -6.17
C SER A 51 -0.94 7.31 -5.62
N GLY A 52 -1.08 6.98 -4.35
CA GLY A 52 -0.18 6.06 -3.67
C GLY A 52 -0.34 6.09 -2.18
N TYR A 53 0.33 5.15 -1.51
CA TYR A 53 0.43 5.10 -0.06
C TYR A 53 1.78 4.54 0.36
N MET A 54 2.07 4.64 1.66
CA MET A 54 3.28 4.09 2.26
C MET A 54 2.98 3.63 3.69
N ASP A 55 3.71 2.64 4.17
CA ASP A 55 3.61 2.18 5.55
C ASP A 55 4.98 1.86 6.18
N PHE A 56 5.01 1.85 7.50
CA PHE A 56 6.18 1.58 8.31
C PHE A 56 5.79 0.62 9.43
N HIS A 57 6.57 -0.43 9.63
CA HIS A 57 6.37 -1.41 10.68
C HIS A 57 7.43 -1.23 11.77
N PHE A 58 7.02 -1.47 13.02
CA PHE A 58 7.95 -1.65 14.14
C PHE A 58 7.82 -3.08 14.65
N ASN A 59 8.86 -3.87 14.43
CA ASN A 59 8.89 -5.28 14.75
C ASN A 59 9.72 -5.50 16.01
N LYS A 60 9.14 -6.18 17.01
CA LYS A 60 9.80 -6.52 18.27
C LYS A 60 9.45 -7.94 18.67
N GLU A 61 10.29 -8.88 18.24
CA GLU A 61 10.19 -10.27 18.68
C GLU A 61 10.74 -10.45 20.09
N ALA A 62 10.27 -11.49 20.78
CA ALA A 62 10.79 -11.85 22.09
C ALA A 62 12.28 -12.19 21.96
N HIS A 63 13.12 -11.57 22.79
CA HIS A 63 14.57 -11.74 22.83
C HIS A 63 15.37 -11.16 21.64
N GLN A 64 14.74 -10.38 20.75
CA GLN A 64 15.44 -9.63 19.69
C GLN A 64 15.34 -8.13 19.94
N ASP A 65 16.23 -7.33 19.35
CA ASP A 65 16.11 -5.88 19.35
C ASP A 65 14.95 -5.41 18.46
N GLY A 66 14.41 -4.22 18.76
CA GLY A 66 13.31 -3.68 17.96
C GLY A 66 13.85 -3.12 16.65
N ALA A 67 13.20 -3.43 15.54
CA ALA A 67 13.54 -2.94 14.21
C ALA A 67 12.41 -2.09 13.64
N ILE A 68 12.78 -1.01 12.94
CA ILE A 68 11.85 -0.24 12.11
C ILE A 68 12.07 -0.70 10.67
N ASP A 69 10.97 -0.99 9.99
CA ASP A 69 10.93 -1.44 8.60
C ASP A 69 10.07 -0.46 7.79
N PHE A 70 10.59 0.04 6.67
CA PHE A 70 9.77 0.79 5.71
C PHE A 70 9.17 -0.23 4.77
N HIS A 71 8.00 -0.70 5.17
CA HIS A 71 7.49 -1.97 4.68
C HIS A 71 7.07 -1.87 3.22
N ARG A 72 6.34 -0.82 2.84
CA ARG A 72 6.06 -0.55 1.43
C ARG A 72 5.89 0.92 1.04
N PHE A 73 6.09 1.15 -0.24
CA PHE A 73 5.75 2.38 -0.96
C PHE A 73 5.11 2.04 -2.30
N VAL A 74 3.83 2.39 -2.44
CA VAL A 74 3.03 2.08 -3.63
C VAL A 74 2.69 3.36 -4.39
N LEU A 75 2.88 3.31 -5.71
CA LEU A 75 2.47 4.35 -6.64
C LEU A 75 1.46 3.80 -7.64
N LEU A 76 0.29 4.41 -7.66
CA LEU A 76 -0.79 4.13 -8.60
C LEU A 76 -0.90 5.27 -9.61
N LEU A 77 -0.88 4.90 -10.88
CA LEU A 77 -1.02 5.81 -12.00
C LEU A 77 -2.13 5.34 -12.93
N SER A 78 -2.86 6.30 -13.49
CA SER A 78 -3.89 6.02 -14.50
C SER A 78 -3.82 7.04 -15.62
N HIS A 79 -4.03 6.56 -16.84
CA HIS A 79 -4.04 7.41 -18.02
C HIS A 79 -5.15 6.98 -18.97
N SER A 80 -5.99 7.92 -19.37
CA SER A 80 -7.04 7.67 -20.35
C SER A 80 -6.63 8.29 -21.68
N PHE A 81 -6.34 7.44 -22.66
CA PHE A 81 -6.03 7.89 -24.02
C PHE A 81 -7.28 8.37 -24.77
N SER A 82 -8.42 7.75 -24.47
CA SER A 82 -9.73 8.09 -25.01
C SER A 82 -10.84 7.63 -24.04
N PRO A 83 -12.12 7.96 -24.28
CA PRO A 83 -13.23 7.42 -23.48
C PRO A 83 -13.31 5.89 -23.46
N ARG A 84 -12.62 5.21 -24.39
CA ARG A 84 -12.67 3.74 -24.57
C ARG A 84 -11.35 3.04 -24.28
N ILE A 85 -10.27 3.76 -23.99
CA ILE A 85 -8.95 3.17 -23.79
C ILE A 85 -8.30 3.81 -22.57
N ARG A 86 -8.06 2.99 -21.54
CA ARG A 86 -7.48 3.42 -20.26
C ARG A 86 -6.36 2.49 -19.85
N PHE A 87 -5.25 3.07 -19.43
CA PHE A 87 -4.13 2.39 -18.79
C PHE A 87 -4.18 2.59 -17.28
N VAL A 88 -3.81 1.53 -16.55
CA VAL A 88 -3.61 1.52 -15.11
C VAL A 88 -2.28 0.84 -14.83
N GLY A 89 -1.49 1.47 -13.96
CA GLY A 89 -0.22 0.92 -13.47
C GLY A 89 -0.11 1.05 -11.95
N GLU A 90 0.54 0.07 -11.34
CA GLU A 90 0.84 -0.01 -9.93
C GLU A 90 2.28 -0.47 -9.77
N LEU A 91 3.07 0.35 -9.06
CA LEU A 91 4.47 0.09 -8.77
C LEU A 91 4.64 0.04 -7.25
N GLU A 92 5.22 -1.03 -6.75
CA GLU A 92 5.47 -1.24 -5.33
C GLU A 92 6.98 -1.34 -5.06
N LEU A 93 7.42 -0.71 -3.97
CA LEU A 93 8.76 -0.88 -3.41
C LEU A 93 8.60 -1.41 -1.99
N GLU A 94 9.13 -2.60 -1.72
CA GLU A 94 9.10 -3.24 -0.40
C GLU A 94 10.43 -3.10 0.35
N HIS A 95 10.37 -2.95 1.68
CA HIS A 95 11.51 -2.91 2.61
C HIS A 95 12.57 -1.81 2.39
N ALA A 96 12.25 -0.73 1.65
CA ALA A 96 13.12 0.44 1.36
C ALA A 96 14.47 0.16 0.69
N PHE A 97 14.81 -1.08 0.39
CA PHE A 97 16.04 -1.49 -0.27
C PHE A 97 15.67 -2.33 -1.51
N VAL A 98 16.53 -2.32 -2.52
CA VAL A 98 16.37 -3.19 -3.70
C VAL A 98 17.56 -4.13 -3.71
N GLU A 99 17.35 -5.36 -3.25
CA GLU A 99 18.30 -6.45 -3.41
C GLU A 99 17.83 -7.36 -4.56
N GLY A 100 18.71 -7.64 -5.51
CA GLY A 100 18.35 -8.50 -6.64
C GLY A 100 18.20 -9.95 -6.19
N LEU A 101 16.97 -10.48 -6.25
CA LEU A 101 16.62 -11.89 -6.03
C LEU A 101 16.81 -12.41 -4.57
N GLU A 102 16.88 -11.53 -3.55
CA GLU A 102 17.05 -11.92 -2.12
C GLU A 102 16.16 -11.11 -1.15
N VAL A 103 16.09 -11.58 0.12
CA VAL A 103 15.16 -11.22 1.23
C VAL A 103 15.36 -9.79 1.79
N GLY A 104 15.91 -8.86 1.02
CA GLY A 104 16.31 -7.51 1.47
C GLY A 104 15.41 -6.37 1.02
N GLY A 105 14.50 -6.61 0.07
CA GLY A 105 13.55 -5.64 -0.46
C GLY A 105 13.51 -5.63 -1.98
N GLU A 106 12.33 -5.34 -2.54
CA GLU A 106 11.99 -5.61 -3.93
C GLU A 106 11.30 -4.42 -4.59
N LEU A 107 11.56 -4.20 -5.88
CA LEU A 107 10.82 -3.26 -6.72
C LEU A 107 9.95 -4.07 -7.68
N GLU A 108 8.63 -4.02 -7.47
CA GLU A 108 7.66 -4.84 -8.17
C GLU A 108 6.73 -4.01 -9.05
N LEU A 109 6.48 -4.52 -10.26
CA LEU A 109 5.42 -4.01 -11.13
C LEU A 109 4.22 -4.93 -11.01
N GLU A 110 3.43 -4.74 -9.96
CA GLU A 110 2.31 -5.63 -9.64
C GLU A 110 1.19 -5.58 -10.69
N GLN A 111 0.92 -4.40 -11.25
CA GLN A 111 -0.06 -4.23 -12.30
C GLN A 111 0.39 -3.25 -13.38
N ALA A 112 0.15 -3.60 -14.63
CA ALA A 112 0.33 -2.72 -15.77
C ALA A 112 -0.53 -3.20 -16.93
N TYR A 113 -1.73 -2.65 -17.07
CA TYR A 113 -2.70 -3.12 -18.06
C TYR A 113 -3.47 -2.02 -18.75
N VAL A 114 -4.02 -2.37 -19.91
CA VAL A 114 -4.91 -1.52 -20.70
C VAL A 114 -6.31 -2.13 -20.72
N ASP A 115 -7.30 -1.31 -20.38
CA ASP A 115 -8.72 -1.57 -20.55
C ASP A 115 -9.22 -1.00 -21.89
N PHE A 116 -9.90 -1.83 -22.66
CA PHE A 116 -10.72 -1.45 -23.81
C PHE A 116 -12.20 -1.47 -23.39
N LEU A 117 -12.79 -0.29 -23.24
CA LEU A 117 -14.14 -0.12 -22.73
C LEU A 117 -15.15 -0.09 -23.88
N LEU A 118 -15.96 -1.15 -23.99
CA LEU A 118 -16.97 -1.29 -25.05
C LEU A 118 -18.36 -0.92 -24.51
N THR A 119 -18.77 -1.59 -23.44
CA THR A 119 -20.08 -1.43 -22.80
C THR A 119 -19.94 -1.61 -21.29
N ARG A 120 -20.98 -1.28 -20.52
CA ARG A 120 -20.96 -1.54 -19.07
C ARG A 120 -20.89 -3.05 -18.78
N GLU A 121 -21.53 -3.85 -19.63
CA GLU A 121 -21.67 -5.29 -19.47
C GLU A 121 -20.45 -6.08 -20.00
N LEU A 122 -19.65 -5.52 -20.91
CA LEU A 122 -18.53 -6.21 -21.55
C LEU A 122 -17.41 -5.24 -21.91
N ASN A 123 -16.21 -5.55 -21.41
CA ASN A 123 -14.95 -4.86 -21.67
C ASN A 123 -13.82 -5.88 -21.81
N PHE A 124 -12.72 -5.47 -22.43
CA PHE A 124 -11.51 -6.29 -22.55
C PHE A 124 -10.37 -5.65 -21.78
N ARG A 125 -9.50 -6.47 -21.21
CA ARG A 125 -8.31 -6.06 -20.47
C ARG A 125 -7.12 -6.90 -20.90
N ALA A 126 -5.95 -6.29 -21.05
CA ALA A 126 -4.71 -7.01 -21.31
C ALA A 126 -3.49 -6.30 -20.70
N GLY A 127 -2.51 -7.07 -20.25
CA GLY A 127 -1.26 -6.58 -19.65
C GLY A 127 -0.79 -7.46 -18.50
N MET A 128 -0.03 -6.89 -17.57
CA MET A 128 0.29 -7.51 -16.29
C MET A 128 -0.90 -7.34 -15.34
N LEU A 129 -1.46 -8.46 -14.88
CA LEU A 129 -2.71 -8.53 -14.14
C LEU A 129 -2.55 -9.38 -12.89
N LEU A 130 -3.16 -8.94 -11.78
CA LEU A 130 -3.41 -9.84 -10.65
C LEU A 130 -4.44 -10.90 -11.06
N ALA A 131 -4.13 -12.16 -10.78
CA ALA A 131 -5.04 -13.28 -11.00
C ALA A 131 -6.31 -13.09 -10.14
N PRO A 132 -7.53 -13.30 -10.67
CA PRO A 132 -8.77 -13.08 -9.92
C PRO A 132 -9.09 -14.26 -8.99
N VAL A 133 -8.16 -14.64 -8.12
CA VAL A 133 -8.25 -15.80 -7.21
C VAL A 133 -8.27 -15.33 -5.76
N GLY A 134 -9.41 -15.50 -5.10
CA GLY A 134 -9.58 -15.02 -3.73
C GLY A 134 -9.72 -13.49 -3.64
N ILE A 135 -10.25 -13.01 -2.52
CA ILE A 135 -10.47 -11.58 -2.30
C ILE A 135 -9.14 -10.86 -2.08
N ILE A 136 -8.21 -11.51 -1.36
CA ILE A 136 -6.94 -10.89 -0.98
C ILE A 136 -5.99 -10.76 -2.16
N ASN A 137 -5.98 -11.67 -3.16
CA ASN A 137 -5.07 -11.50 -4.31
C ASN A 137 -5.39 -10.26 -5.15
N GLU A 138 -6.66 -9.89 -5.28
CA GLU A 138 -7.06 -8.66 -6.01
C GLU A 138 -7.02 -7.40 -5.14
N ARG A 139 -6.84 -7.59 -3.83
CA ARG A 139 -7.02 -6.56 -2.82
C ARG A 139 -6.11 -6.86 -1.62
N HIS A 140 -4.82 -6.91 -1.89
CA HIS A 140 -3.74 -7.28 -0.98
C HIS A 140 -3.16 -6.09 -0.22
N GLU A 141 -3.69 -4.88 -0.46
CA GLU A 141 -3.34 -3.66 0.25
C GLU A 141 -4.03 -3.56 1.64
N PRO A 142 -3.38 -2.97 2.66
CA PRO A 142 -4.08 -2.46 3.85
C PRO A 142 -5.15 -1.42 3.42
N PRO A 143 -6.36 -1.32 3.99
CA PRO A 143 -6.93 -1.90 5.21
C PRO A 143 -7.86 -3.11 4.95
N VAL A 144 -7.61 -3.86 3.88
CA VAL A 144 -8.58 -4.87 3.40
C VAL A 144 -8.60 -6.10 4.30
N TYR A 145 -7.51 -6.34 5.02
CA TYR A 145 -7.41 -7.31 6.09
C TYR A 145 -7.31 -6.62 7.46
N HIS A 146 -7.66 -7.36 8.51
CA HIS A 146 -7.82 -6.83 9.87
C HIS A 146 -6.53 -6.82 10.71
N GLY A 147 -5.39 -7.19 10.13
CA GLY A 147 -4.09 -7.25 10.79
C GLY A 147 -3.10 -6.23 10.23
N VAL A 148 -1.91 -6.16 10.85
CA VAL A 148 -0.75 -5.46 10.27
C VAL A 148 -0.23 -6.23 9.04
N GLU A 149 -0.28 -7.56 9.13
CA GLU A 149 0.09 -8.49 8.06
C GLU A 149 -1.12 -9.24 7.50
N ARG A 150 -0.96 -9.78 6.28
CA ARG A 150 -1.96 -10.63 5.63
C ARG A 150 -2.27 -11.89 6.48
N PRO A 151 -3.50 -12.42 6.45
CA PRO A 151 -3.83 -13.64 7.18
C PRO A 151 -3.00 -14.84 6.70
N PHE A 152 -2.55 -15.70 7.62
CA PHE A 152 -1.70 -16.85 7.29
C PHE A 152 -2.31 -17.81 6.24
N VAL A 153 -3.65 -17.93 6.20
CA VAL A 153 -4.36 -18.72 5.20
C VAL A 153 -4.14 -18.17 3.79
N ASP A 154 -4.14 -16.86 3.63
CA ASP A 154 -3.91 -16.18 2.35
C ASP A 154 -2.42 -16.08 2.01
N THR A 155 -1.50 -16.31 2.96
CA THR A 155 -0.06 -16.42 2.64
C THR A 155 0.33 -17.84 2.21
N VAL A 156 -0.39 -18.87 2.68
CA VAL A 156 0.05 -20.27 2.56
C VAL A 156 -0.87 -21.13 1.68
N ILE A 157 -2.17 -20.84 1.61
CA ILE A 157 -3.17 -21.71 0.95
C ILE A 157 -3.71 -21.08 -0.33
N ILE A 158 -4.13 -19.82 -0.26
CA ILE A 158 -4.62 -19.07 -1.43
C ILE A 158 -3.47 -18.20 -1.91
N PRO A 159 -3.07 -18.23 -3.19
CA PRO A 159 -2.04 -17.32 -3.68
C PRO A 159 -2.46 -15.86 -3.47
N THR A 160 -1.59 -15.06 -2.86
CA THR A 160 -1.66 -13.60 -2.86
C THR A 160 -0.55 -13.02 -3.73
N THR A 161 -0.69 -11.75 -4.14
CA THR A 161 0.27 -11.04 -5.01
C THR A 161 0.63 -11.79 -6.31
N TRP A 162 -0.19 -12.75 -6.74
CA TRP A 162 0.04 -13.45 -8.01
C TRP A 162 -0.39 -12.55 -9.15
N PHE A 163 0.60 -11.97 -9.83
CA PHE A 163 0.44 -11.31 -11.12
C PHE A 163 1.07 -12.11 -12.26
N ASP A 164 0.50 -12.00 -13.45
CA ASP A 164 1.06 -12.57 -14.68
C ASP A 164 0.64 -11.74 -15.90
N ALA A 165 1.36 -11.92 -17.02
CA ALA A 165 0.97 -11.38 -18.30
C ALA A 165 -0.27 -12.13 -18.81
N GLY A 166 -1.36 -11.40 -19.03
CA GLY A 166 -2.62 -12.01 -19.42
C GLY A 166 -3.55 -11.07 -20.17
N ALA A 167 -4.68 -11.63 -20.56
CA ALA A 167 -5.80 -10.90 -21.10
C ALA A 167 -7.11 -11.54 -20.62
N GLY A 168 -8.15 -10.74 -20.54
CA GLY A 168 -9.43 -11.15 -20.00
C GLY A 168 -10.57 -10.21 -20.37
N ILE A 169 -11.76 -10.59 -19.95
CA ILE A 169 -12.99 -9.81 -20.06
C ILE A 169 -13.53 -9.45 -18.68
N HIS A 170 -14.16 -8.29 -18.57
CA HIS A 170 -14.86 -7.89 -17.36
C HIS A 170 -16.09 -7.06 -17.66
N GLY A 171 -17.02 -7.05 -16.72
CA GLY A 171 -18.26 -6.30 -16.88
C GLY A 171 -19.15 -6.33 -15.65
N GLU A 172 -20.16 -5.46 -15.68
CA GLU A 172 -21.21 -5.38 -14.68
C GLU A 172 -22.57 -5.64 -15.33
N LEU A 173 -23.22 -6.71 -14.89
CA LEU A 173 -24.58 -7.06 -15.28
C LEU A 173 -25.61 -6.26 -14.46
N ARG A 174 -26.90 -6.49 -14.72
CA ARG A 174 -27.99 -5.87 -13.95
C ARG A 174 -27.89 -6.25 -12.47
N HIS A 175 -28.32 -5.34 -11.60
CA HIS A 175 -28.31 -5.51 -10.13
C HIS A 175 -26.91 -5.57 -9.49
N GLY A 176 -25.88 -5.03 -10.16
CA GLY A 176 -24.54 -4.87 -9.59
C GLY A 176 -23.70 -6.14 -9.56
N PHE A 177 -24.14 -7.20 -10.25
CA PHE A 177 -23.35 -8.42 -10.41
C PHE A 177 -22.14 -8.15 -11.32
N ARG A 178 -20.93 -8.30 -10.79
CA ARG A 178 -19.67 -8.06 -11.51
C ARG A 178 -18.96 -9.37 -11.80
N TYR A 179 -18.34 -9.47 -12.98
CA TYR A 179 -17.52 -10.62 -13.36
C TYR A 179 -16.19 -10.19 -13.98
N ARG A 180 -15.20 -11.07 -13.87
CA ARG A 180 -13.87 -10.96 -14.50
C ARG A 180 -13.44 -12.37 -14.86
N ALA A 181 -12.94 -12.56 -16.08
CA ALA A 181 -12.49 -13.85 -16.60
C ALA A 181 -11.30 -13.66 -17.53
#